data_AF-A0ABD5QJM9-F1
#
_entry.id   AF-A0ABD5QJM9-F1
#
_cell.length_a   1.000
_cell.length_b   1.000
_cell.length_c   1.000
_cell.angle_alpha   90.00
_cell.angle_beta   90.00
_cell.angle_gamma   90.00
#
_symmetry.space_group_name_H-M   'P 1'
#
loop_
_entity.id
_entity.type
_entity.pdbx_description
1 polymer ?
#
loop_
_entity_poly.entity_id
_entity_poly.type
_entity_poly.pdbx_seq_one_letter_code
_entity_poly.pdbx_strand_id
1 'polypeptide(L)'
;MSVLSTEDEGKFLMDVRGEQIGIVTEVDPVEQVAYVDPDPGLANAWIQSLGMGDAGEDDIAVPADNVVTVTDSELRVDADLSSDTAA
;
A
#
# COMPACT_ATOMS: atom_id res chain seq x y z
N MET A 1 13.85 2.22 9.56
CA MET A 1 13.84 1.11 8.58
C MET A 1 12.68 0.24 9.01
N SER A 2 11.55 0.43 8.33
CA SER A 2 10.35 -0.36 8.58
C SER A 2 10.45 -1.62 7.72
N VAL A 3 10.13 -2.78 8.29
CA VAL A 3 10.11 -4.04 7.55
C VAL A 3 8.67 -4.29 7.15
N LEU A 4 8.43 -4.47 5.86
CA LEU A 4 7.13 -4.85 5.34
C LEU A 4 6.97 -6.37 5.39
N SER A 5 5.79 -6.80 5.79
CA SER A 5 5.42 -8.21 5.89
C SER A 5 3.99 -8.42 5.38
N THR A 6 3.60 -9.67 5.16
CA THR A 6 2.21 -10.02 4.80
C THR A 6 1.20 -9.62 5.89
N GLU A 7 1.65 -9.26 7.10
CA GLU A 7 0.79 -8.68 8.14
C GLU A 7 0.38 -7.23 7.86
N ASP A 8 1.05 -6.59 6.90
CA ASP A 8 0.75 -5.23 6.43
C ASP A 8 -0.28 -5.21 5.29
N GLU A 9 -0.67 -6.38 4.77
CA GLU A 9 -1.75 -6.53 3.80
C GLU A 9 -3.11 -6.12 4.40
N GLY A 10 -3.91 -5.41 3.61
CA GLY A 10 -5.20 -4.86 4.01
C GLY A 10 -5.12 -3.59 4.84
N LYS A 11 -3.93 -3.08 5.16
CA LYS A 11 -3.75 -1.80 5.84
C LYS A 11 -3.95 -0.63 4.88
N PHE A 12 -4.31 0.53 5.45
CA PHE A 12 -4.48 1.75 4.66
C PHE A 12 -3.13 2.41 4.38
N LEU A 13 -2.87 2.73 3.12
CA LEU A 13 -1.75 3.61 2.76
C LEU A 13 -2.20 5.06 2.90
N MET A 14 -1.46 5.82 3.71
CA MET A 14 -1.66 7.24 3.91
C MET A 14 -0.43 8.04 3.53
N ASP A 15 -0.65 9.25 3.08
CA ASP A 15 0.39 10.26 2.88
C ASP A 15 0.84 10.87 4.22
N VAL A 16 1.97 11.59 4.21
CA VAL A 16 2.43 12.44 5.33
C VAL A 16 1.38 13.47 5.76
N ARG A 17 0.47 13.84 4.86
CA ARG A 17 -0.64 14.78 5.10
C ARG A 17 -1.83 14.11 5.80
N GLY A 18 -1.81 12.79 5.98
CA GLY A 18 -2.92 12.00 6.51
C GLY A 18 -4.05 11.77 5.50
N GLU A 19 -3.76 11.92 4.21
CA GLU A 19 -4.69 11.59 3.12
C GLU A 19 -4.56 10.12 2.77
N GLN A 20 -5.70 9.41 2.66
CA GLN A 20 -5.71 8.02 2.23
C GLN A 20 -5.41 7.96 0.73
N ILE A 21 -4.29 7.32 0.40
CA ILE A 21 -3.88 7.08 -1.00
C ILE A 21 -4.53 5.81 -1.52
N GLY A 22 -4.69 4.79 -0.68
CA GLY A 22 -5.23 3.50 -1.09
C GLY A 22 -5.21 2.44 0.02
N ILE A 23 -5.39 1.18 -0.37
CA ILE A 23 -5.30 0.00 0.51
C ILE A 23 -4.22 -0.95 0.02
N VAL A 24 -3.42 -1.48 0.94
CA VAL A 24 -2.43 -2.51 0.60
C VAL A 24 -3.16 -3.80 0.24
N THR A 25 -3.00 -4.28 -0.98
CA THR A 25 -3.58 -5.54 -1.46
C THR A 25 -2.66 -6.71 -1.19
N GLU A 26 -1.36 -6.51 -1.41
CA GLU A 26 -0.32 -7.53 -1.28
C GLU A 26 1.00 -6.93 -0.78
N VAL A 27 1.82 -7.73 -0.09
CA VAL A 27 3.17 -7.34 0.31
C VAL A 27 4.17 -8.41 -0.07
N ASP A 28 5.21 -8.02 -0.80
CA ASP A 28 6.37 -8.87 -1.04
C ASP A 28 7.43 -8.64 0.07
N PRO A 29 7.59 -9.57 1.03
CA PRO A 29 8.60 -9.46 2.07
C PRO A 29 10.03 -9.73 1.58
N VAL A 30 10.21 -10.34 0.40
CA VAL A 30 11.52 -10.62 -0.20
C VAL A 30 12.05 -9.35 -0.88
N GLU A 31 11.21 -8.71 -1.70
CA GLU A 31 11.54 -7.46 -2.37
C GLU A 31 11.32 -6.22 -1.48
N GLN A 32 10.63 -6.38 -0.35
CA GLN A 32 10.22 -5.29 0.55
C GLN A 32 9.38 -4.24 -0.19
N VAL A 33 8.35 -4.69 -0.90
CA VAL A 33 7.44 -3.86 -1.71
C VAL A 33 6.00 -4.14 -1.28
N ALA A 34 5.22 -3.10 -1.02
CA ALA A 34 3.76 -3.18 -0.83
C ALA A 34 3.05 -2.79 -2.12
N TYR A 35 2.09 -3.59 -2.55
CA TYR A 35 1.19 -3.27 -3.65
C TYR A 35 -0.06 -2.60 -3.10
N VAL A 36 -0.42 -1.44 -3.65
CA VAL A 36 -1.48 -0.59 -3.13
C VAL A 36 -2.48 -0.28 -4.22
N ASP A 37 -3.74 -0.62 -3.98
CA ASP A 37 -4.88 -0.25 -4.81
C ASP A 37 -5.34 1.18 -4.46
N PRO A 38 -5.22 2.16 -5.39
CA PRO A 38 -5.63 3.54 -5.17
C PRO A 38 -7.15 3.76 -5.31
N ASP A 39 -7.93 2.78 -5.78
CA ASP A 39 -9.38 2.87 -5.92
C ASP A 39 -10.11 1.92 -4.94
N PRO A 40 -10.37 2.37 -3.70
CA PRO A 40 -11.09 1.56 -2.72
C PRO A 40 -12.53 1.24 -3.14
N GLY A 41 -13.06 1.86 -4.19
CA GLY A 41 -14.38 1.55 -4.76
C GLY A 41 -14.48 0.12 -5.31
N LEU A 42 -13.36 -0.45 -5.79
CA LEU A 42 -13.31 -1.79 -6.36
C LEU A 42 -12.87 -2.86 -5.34
N ALA A 43 -11.96 -2.53 -4.42
CA ALA A 43 -11.57 -3.40 -3.31
C ALA A 43 -12.76 -3.78 -2.39
N ASN A 44 -13.75 -2.90 -2.26
CA ASN A 44 -14.97 -3.14 -1.47
C ASN A 44 -15.84 -4.30 -1.99
N ALA A 45 -15.68 -4.72 -3.25
CA ALA A 45 -16.40 -5.88 -3.79
C ALA A 45 -15.80 -7.23 -3.35
N TRP A 46 -14.54 -7.24 -2.89
CA TRP A 46 -13.76 -8.47 -2.71
C TRP A 46 -13.68 -8.99 -1.27
N ILE A 47 -13.81 -8.12 -0.26
CA ILE A 47 -13.74 -8.56 1.16
C ILE A 47 -14.92 -9.48 1.54
N GLN A 48 -16.03 -9.47 0.78
CA GLN A 48 -17.20 -10.28 1.10
C GLN A 48 -17.10 -11.77 0.71
N SER A 49 -16.05 -12.19 -0.02
CA SER A 49 -15.91 -13.57 -0.48
C SER A 49 -14.47 -14.08 -0.35
N LEU A 50 -13.98 -14.25 0.89
CA LEU A 50 -13.00 -15.28 1.27
C LEU A 50 -11.73 -15.45 0.39
N GLY A 51 -10.64 -14.79 0.80
CA GLY A 51 -9.29 -15.37 0.76
C GLY A 51 -8.33 -14.79 -0.29
N MET A 52 -7.42 -13.91 0.19
CA MET A 52 -6.21 -13.38 -0.48
C MET A 52 -6.43 -12.80 -1.89
N GLY A 53 -6.47 -11.47 -1.96
CA GLY A 53 -6.54 -10.73 -3.22
C GLY A 53 -5.23 -10.82 -3.97
N ASP A 54 -5.32 -11.13 -5.26
CA ASP A 54 -4.24 -10.96 -6.24
C ASP A 54 -3.97 -9.46 -6.39
N ALA A 55 -2.70 -9.04 -6.43
CA ALA A 55 -2.37 -7.68 -6.85
C ALA A 55 -2.95 -7.41 -8.26
N GLY A 56 -3.77 -6.37 -8.39
CA GLY A 56 -4.35 -5.98 -9.66
C GLY A 56 -3.31 -5.37 -10.60
N GLU A 57 -3.57 -5.38 -11.92
CA GLU A 57 -2.70 -4.69 -12.90
C GLU A 57 -2.62 -3.16 -12.68
N ASP A 58 -3.55 -2.60 -11.90
CA ASP A 58 -3.63 -1.18 -11.55
C ASP A 58 -2.96 -0.85 -10.20
N ASP A 59 -2.37 -1.84 -9.51
CA ASP A 59 -1.78 -1.65 -8.19
C ASP A 59 -0.45 -0.89 -8.27
N ILE A 60 -0.25 0.00 -7.30
CA ILE A 60 0.97 0.80 -7.17
C ILE A 60 1.98 0.07 -6.28
N ALA A 61 3.14 -0.25 -6.83
CA ALA A 61 4.26 -0.82 -6.08
C ALA A 61 4.96 0.28 -5.23
N VAL A 62 4.92 0.12 -3.92
CA VAL A 62 5.49 1.02 -2.92
C VAL A 62 6.61 0.31 -2.16
N PRO A 63 7.89 0.63 -2.45
CA PRO A 63 9.02 0.10 -1.69
C PRO A 63 8.97 0.51 -0.21
N ALA A 64 9.41 -0.38 0.69
CA ALA A 64 9.53 -0.13 2.13
C ALA A 64 10.41 1.10 2.45
N ASP A 65 11.36 1.42 1.58
CA ASP A 65 12.20 2.61 1.70
C ASP A 65 11.41 3.93 1.64
N ASN A 66 10.26 3.93 0.96
CA ASN A 66 9.35 5.08 0.94
C ASN A 66 8.45 5.13 2.18
N VAL A 67 8.34 4.02 2.94
CA VAL A 67 7.48 3.91 4.12
C VAL A 67 8.22 4.43 5.35
N VAL A 68 7.80 5.61 5.82
CA VAL A 68 8.38 6.27 7.00
C VAL A 68 7.87 5.66 8.28
N THR A 69 6.57 5.33 8.31
CA THR A 69 5.90 4.82 9.51
C THR A 69 5.00 3.66 9.15
N VAL A 70 5.17 2.53 9.84
CA VAL A 70 4.22 1.42 9.83
C VAL A 70 3.54 1.40 11.19
N THR A 71 2.21 1.41 11.19
CA THR A 71 1.42 1.23 12.40
C THR A 71 0.61 -0.05 12.31
N ASP A 72 -0.14 -0.38 13.37
CA ASP A 72 -1.01 -1.55 13.40
C ASP A 72 -2.15 -1.48 12.37
N SER A 73 -2.49 -0.31 11.83
CA SER A 73 -3.66 -0.11 10.96
C SER A 73 -3.39 0.68 9.67
N GLU A 74 -2.30 1.44 9.63
CA GLU A 74 -1.94 2.32 8.51
C GLU A 74 -0.43 2.33 8.25
N LEU A 75 -0.06 2.44 6.98
CA LEU A 75 1.30 2.76 6.54
C LEU A 75 1.34 4.21 6.09
N ARG A 76 2.40 4.93 6.45
CA ARG A 76 2.67 6.28 5.98
C ARG A 76 3.92 6.33 5.15
N VAL A 77 3.81 6.92 3.97
CA VAL A 77 4.95 7.16 3.07
C VAL A 77 5.42 8.61 3.17
N ASP A 78 6.72 8.86 2.97
CA ASP A 78 7.29 10.23 2.86
C ASP A 78 7.07 10.82 1.47
N ALA A 79 6.74 9.94 0.53
CA ALA A 79 6.67 10.28 -0.86
C ALA A 79 5.44 11.15 -1.10
N ASP A 80 5.71 12.39 -1.48
CA ASP A 80 4.78 13.15 -2.32
C ASP A 80 4.66 12.38 -3.64
N LEU A 81 3.75 11.39 -3.68
CA LEU A 81 3.48 10.58 -4.88
C LEU A 81 2.81 11.44 -5.98
N SER A 82 2.66 12.75 -5.78
CA SER A 82 2.30 13.69 -6.84
C SER A 82 3.48 13.91 -7.80
N SER A 83 3.71 12.93 -8.67
CA SER A 83 4.33 13.15 -9.98
C SER A 83 5.67 13.89 -9.99
N ASP A 84 6.76 13.27 -9.52
CA ASP A 84 8.10 13.75 -9.89
C ASP A 84 8.61 12.97 -11.12
N THR A 85 8.07 13.36 -12.28
CA THR A 85 8.82 13.24 -13.54
C THR A 85 9.95 14.27 -13.49
N ALA A 86 11.11 13.87 -12.98
CA ALA A 86 12.33 14.64 -13.12
C ALA A 86 13.55 13.73 -13.30
N ALA A 87 13.90 13.46 -14.56
CA ALA A 87 15.26 13.56 -15.09
C ALA A 87 15.26 13.43 -16.62
#